data_AF-A0A2N1UYE2-F1
#
_entry.id   AF-A0A2N1UYE2-F1
#
_cell.length_a   1.000
_cell.length_b   1.000
_cell.length_c   1.000
_cell.angle_alpha   90.00
_cell.angle_beta   90.00
_cell.angle_gamma   90.00
#
_symmetry.space_group_name_H-M   'P 1'
#
loop_
_entity.id
_entity.type
_entity.pdbx_description
1 polymer ?
#
loop_
_entity_poly.entity_id
_entity_poly.type
_entity_poly.pdbx_seq_one_letter_code
_entity_poly.pdbx_strand_id
1 'polypeptide(L)'
;MLNPSDHEFIHLGLSARHRSSGPKLMAYRLRPFMNAAPAILSTPAFAHADHFLGFETAMGKDNIHIEAEYALLRAESAQGPAVFDSGYLQVGWLLTGESPVYDAKSGRLNRIRPKTPLGLEGFGAIELATRFDWTRLTDQQIGGGRQVAASFAINWYLSTHAKLAINYVDSSVKAGSFGDGRSLLLGLRIQIDW
;
A
#
# COMPACT_ATOMS: atom_id res chain seq x y z
N MET A 1 25.41 15.14 -10.92
CA MET A 1 25.60 13.97 -11.80
C MET A 1 25.77 12.77 -10.89
N LEU A 2 24.79 11.86 -10.84
CA LEU A 2 24.90 10.62 -10.07
C LEU A 2 25.70 9.60 -10.87
N ASN A 3 26.61 8.90 -10.19
CA ASN A 3 27.50 7.90 -10.76
C ASN A 3 26.69 6.66 -11.19
N PRO A 4 26.89 6.07 -12.38
CA PRO A 4 26.14 4.90 -12.85
C PRO A 4 26.32 3.62 -12.01
N SER A 5 27.23 3.64 -11.02
CA SER A 5 27.53 2.53 -10.11
C SER A 5 26.66 2.48 -8.87
N ASP A 6 25.91 3.54 -8.56
CA ASP A 6 25.18 3.62 -7.30
C ASP A 6 23.74 3.16 -7.56
N HIS A 7 23.42 1.93 -7.14
CA HIS A 7 22.08 1.36 -7.13
C HIS A 7 21.20 2.03 -6.06
N GLU A 8 21.19 3.36 -6.04
CA GLU A 8 20.54 4.18 -5.03
C GLU A 8 19.53 5.13 -5.68
N PHE A 9 18.35 5.24 -5.08
CA PHE A 9 17.37 6.25 -5.45
C PHE A 9 16.60 6.72 -4.23
N ILE A 10 16.08 7.95 -4.32
CA ILE A 10 15.14 8.53 -3.39
C ILE A 10 14.04 9.21 -4.21
N HIS A 11 12.80 9.03 -3.77
CA HIS A 11 11.58 9.62 -4.29
C HIS A 11 10.82 10.26 -3.12
N LEU A 12 10.31 11.46 -3.35
CA LEU A 12 9.39 12.15 -2.45
C LEU A 12 8.22 12.69 -3.28
N GLY A 13 7.00 12.44 -2.79
CA GLY A 13 5.75 12.87 -3.42
C GLY A 13 4.86 13.60 -2.42
N LEU A 14 4.15 14.62 -2.91
CA LEU A 14 3.13 15.34 -2.17
C LEU A 14 1.89 15.50 -3.05
N SER A 15 0.72 15.30 -2.47
CA SER A 15 -0.55 15.49 -3.17
C SER A 15 -1.56 16.21 -2.30
N ALA A 16 -2.44 16.98 -2.93
CA ALA A 16 -3.55 17.65 -2.29
C ALA A 16 -4.79 17.52 -3.16
N ARG A 17 -5.96 17.36 -2.54
CA ARG A 17 -7.23 17.30 -3.26
C ARG A 17 -8.33 17.96 -2.45
N HIS A 18 -9.18 18.72 -3.13
CA HIS A 18 -10.45 19.19 -2.60
C HIS A 18 -11.60 18.55 -3.36
N ARG A 19 -12.68 18.19 -2.66
CA ARG A 19 -13.94 17.76 -3.27
C ARG A 19 -15.12 18.42 -2.58
N SER A 20 -16.18 18.67 -3.35
CA SER A 20 -17.50 19.03 -2.85
C SER A 20 -18.52 18.01 -3.36
N SER A 21 -19.52 17.72 -2.54
CA SER A 21 -20.43 16.61 -2.75
C SER A 21 -21.72 16.98 -3.49
N GLY A 22 -21.91 18.27 -3.82
CA GLY A 22 -23.14 18.77 -4.40
C GLY A 22 -24.34 18.41 -3.52
N PRO A 23 -25.43 17.82 -4.07
CA PRO A 23 -26.63 17.51 -3.29
C PRO A 23 -26.54 16.22 -2.45
N LYS A 24 -25.53 15.36 -2.65
CA LYS A 24 -25.39 14.08 -1.90
C LYS A 24 -24.25 14.17 -0.92
N LEU A 25 -24.37 13.64 0.28
CA LEU A 25 -23.26 13.61 1.25
C LEU A 25 -22.25 12.49 0.91
N MET A 26 -20.98 12.72 1.27
CA MET A 26 -19.89 11.76 1.13
C MET A 26 -19.81 10.82 2.33
N ALA A 27 -19.42 9.58 2.05
CA ALA A 27 -19.04 8.56 3.02
C ALA A 27 -17.65 8.02 2.68
N TYR A 28 -16.92 7.55 3.70
CA TYR A 28 -15.56 7.05 3.58
C TYR A 28 -15.50 5.58 3.95
N ARG A 29 -14.76 4.78 3.17
CA ARG A 29 -14.77 3.32 3.28
C ARG A 29 -13.39 2.74 3.03
N LEU A 30 -13.04 1.70 3.78
CA LEU A 30 -11.92 0.81 3.49
C LEU A 30 -12.47 -0.57 3.15
N ARG A 31 -12.07 -1.11 2.00
CA ARG A 31 -12.35 -2.50 1.62
C ARG A 31 -11.10 -3.36 1.86
N PRO A 32 -11.27 -4.63 2.24
CA PRO A 32 -10.14 -5.54 2.41
C PRO A 32 -9.53 -5.89 1.04
N PHE A 33 -8.35 -6.51 1.06
CA PHE A 33 -7.55 -6.88 -0.13
C PHE A 33 -8.24 -7.80 -1.16
N MET A 34 -9.44 -8.31 -0.87
CA MET A 34 -10.25 -9.11 -1.78
C MET A 34 -11.39 -8.27 -2.36
N ASN A 35 -11.37 -8.01 -3.67
CA ASN A 35 -12.34 -7.14 -4.36
C ASN A 35 -13.82 -7.53 -4.17
N ALA A 36 -14.11 -8.79 -3.84
CA ALA A 36 -15.48 -9.30 -3.64
C ALA A 36 -16.06 -9.04 -2.23
N ALA A 37 -15.27 -8.53 -1.28
CA ALA A 37 -15.69 -8.38 0.11
C ALA A 37 -16.32 -7.00 0.41
N PRO A 38 -17.26 -6.92 1.38
CA PRO A 38 -17.83 -5.67 1.84
C PRO A 38 -16.78 -4.77 2.52
N ALA A 39 -17.09 -3.48 2.67
CA ALA A 39 -16.23 -2.54 3.36
C ALA A 39 -16.12 -2.89 4.86
N ILE A 40 -14.88 -3.05 5.34
CA ILE A 40 -14.59 -3.41 6.74
C ILE A 40 -14.57 -2.19 7.66
N LEU A 41 -14.22 -1.03 7.12
CA LEU A 41 -14.40 0.28 7.76
C LEU A 41 -15.36 1.10 6.92
N SER A 42 -16.30 1.80 7.56
CA SER A 42 -17.25 2.65 6.86
C SER A 42 -17.81 3.71 7.79
N THR A 43 -17.77 4.97 7.37
CA THR A 43 -18.59 6.03 7.97
C THR A 43 -20.02 6.00 7.41
N PRO A 44 -21.01 6.60 8.09
CA PRO A 44 -22.23 7.07 7.41
C PRO A 44 -21.89 8.13 6.34
N ALA A 45 -22.85 8.50 5.52
CA ALA A 45 -22.73 9.68 4.65
C ALA A 45 -23.02 10.94 5.45
N PHE A 46 -22.06 11.85 5.55
CA PHE A 46 -22.17 13.02 6.43
C PHE A 46 -21.48 14.29 5.89
N ALA A 47 -20.44 14.12 5.07
CA ALA A 47 -19.61 15.24 4.66
C ALA A 47 -20.12 15.90 3.37
N HIS A 48 -20.10 17.24 3.33
CA HIS A 48 -20.47 18.02 2.14
C HIS A 48 -19.25 18.49 1.33
N ALA A 49 -18.06 18.45 1.94
CA ALA A 49 -16.79 18.69 1.28
C ALA A 49 -15.67 17.91 1.97
N ASP A 50 -14.55 17.71 1.29
CA ASP A 50 -13.30 17.28 1.93
C ASP A 50 -12.05 17.92 1.36
N HIS A 51 -11.01 17.90 2.20
CA HIS A 51 -9.65 18.24 1.87
C HIS A 51 -8.76 17.04 2.19
N PHE A 52 -7.93 16.64 1.24
CA PHE A 52 -7.00 15.54 1.35
C PHE A 52 -5.58 16.06 1.18
N LEU A 53 -4.66 15.53 1.98
CA LEU A 53 -3.22 15.71 1.85
C LEU A 53 -2.56 14.33 1.89
N GLY A 54 -1.69 14.06 0.93
CA GLY A 54 -0.91 12.83 0.82
C GLY A 54 0.58 13.13 0.77
N PHE A 55 1.37 12.31 1.44
CA PHE A 55 2.82 12.27 1.38
C PHE A 55 3.27 10.87 1.00
N GLU A 56 4.22 10.78 0.07
CA GLU A 56 4.74 9.52 -0.45
C GLU A 56 6.27 9.57 -0.43
N THR A 57 6.89 8.45 -0.09
CA THR A 57 8.36 8.30 -0.16
C THR A 57 8.71 6.91 -0.65
N ALA A 58 9.73 6.82 -1.49
CA ALA A 58 10.35 5.56 -1.86
C ALA A 58 11.86 5.72 -1.90
N MET A 59 12.60 4.74 -1.41
CA MET A 59 14.05 4.73 -1.47
C MET A 59 14.53 3.31 -1.72
N GLY A 60 15.66 3.19 -2.38
CA GLY A 60 16.29 1.89 -2.56
C GLY A 60 17.78 2.05 -2.60
N LYS A 61 18.48 1.05 -2.09
CA LYS A 61 19.92 0.95 -2.10
C LYS A 61 20.33 -0.50 -2.19
N ASP A 62 21.19 -0.81 -3.16
CA ASP A 62 21.70 -2.15 -3.42
C ASP A 62 20.57 -3.15 -3.59
N ASN A 63 20.30 -4.00 -2.60
CA ASN A 63 19.26 -5.02 -2.63
C ASN A 63 18.09 -4.73 -1.68
N ILE A 64 18.03 -3.55 -1.07
CA ILE A 64 16.96 -3.15 -0.15
C ILE A 64 16.16 -2.00 -0.77
N HIS A 65 14.84 -2.02 -0.58
CA HIS A 65 13.98 -0.87 -0.85
C HIS A 65 12.96 -0.65 0.27
N ILE A 66 12.53 0.59 0.39
CA ILE A 66 11.56 1.05 1.38
C ILE A 66 10.57 1.96 0.67
N GLU A 67 9.29 1.76 0.95
CA GLU A 67 8.19 2.58 0.44
C GLU A 67 7.26 2.96 1.58
N ALA A 68 6.77 4.19 1.61
CA ALA A 68 5.77 4.61 2.58
C ALA A 68 4.84 5.66 1.99
N GLU A 69 3.57 5.60 2.40
CA GLU A 69 2.59 6.63 2.11
C GLU A 69 1.84 6.99 3.38
N TYR A 70 1.50 8.28 3.51
CA TYR A 70 0.66 8.78 4.58
C TYR A 70 -0.34 9.77 4.02
N ALA A 71 -1.59 9.66 4.46
CA ALA A 71 -2.67 10.51 4.04
C ALA A 71 -3.47 11.03 5.23
N LEU A 72 -3.86 12.30 5.13
CA LEU A 72 -4.81 12.97 5.99
C LEU A 72 -6.02 13.39 5.15
N LEU A 73 -7.22 13.18 5.68
CA LEU A 73 -8.45 13.65 5.07
C LEU A 73 -9.28 14.41 6.12
N ARG A 74 -9.52 15.70 5.88
CA ARG A 74 -10.45 16.52 6.65
C ARG A 74 -11.79 16.57 5.91
N ALA A 75 -12.81 15.99 6.50
CA ALA A 75 -14.17 15.94 5.97
C ALA A 75 -15.04 17.00 6.66
N GLU A 76 -15.62 17.91 5.89
CA GLU A 76 -16.47 19.00 6.39
C GLU A 76 -17.92 18.54 6.53
N SER A 77 -18.54 18.81 7.67
CA SER A 77 -19.95 18.53 7.93
C SER A 77 -20.62 19.69 8.66
N ALA A 78 -21.96 19.70 8.71
CA ALA A 78 -22.71 20.72 9.44
C ALA A 78 -22.47 20.67 10.96
N GLN A 79 -22.03 19.51 11.48
CA GLN A 79 -21.73 19.29 12.89
C GLN A 79 -20.26 19.57 13.24
N GLY A 80 -19.45 20.00 12.25
CA GLY A 80 -18.01 20.21 12.39
C GLY A 80 -17.17 19.25 11.54
N PRO A 81 -15.86 19.49 11.45
CA PRO A 81 -14.95 18.66 10.66
C PRO A 81 -14.63 17.33 11.37
N ALA A 82 -14.42 16.27 10.59
CA ALA A 82 -13.81 15.03 11.05
C ALA A 82 -12.48 14.80 10.31
N VAL A 83 -11.45 14.35 11.02
CA VAL A 83 -10.13 14.07 10.45
C VAL A 83 -9.84 12.58 10.46
N PHE A 84 -9.55 12.04 9.28
CA PHE A 84 -9.17 10.64 9.08
C PHE A 84 -7.73 10.54 8.62
N ASP A 85 -7.09 9.43 8.96
CA ASP A 85 -5.71 9.15 8.57
C ASP A 85 -5.55 7.72 8.08
N SER A 86 -4.63 7.53 7.14
CA SER A 86 -4.27 6.21 6.62
C SER A 86 -2.83 6.23 6.12
N GLY A 87 -2.16 5.10 6.18
CA GLY A 87 -0.83 5.00 5.60
C GLY A 87 -0.29 3.59 5.63
N TYR A 88 0.93 3.45 5.12
CA TYR A 88 1.70 2.24 5.23
C TYR A 88 3.20 2.50 5.23
N LEU A 89 3.95 1.50 5.69
CA LEU A 89 5.39 1.38 5.50
C LEU A 89 5.67 -0.04 4.98
N GLN A 90 6.47 -0.15 3.93
CA GLN A 90 6.91 -1.39 3.33
C GLN A 90 8.44 -1.41 3.24
N VAL A 91 9.03 -2.56 3.52
CA VAL A 91 10.46 -2.84 3.32
C VAL A 91 10.58 -4.11 2.50
N GLY A 92 11.38 -4.06 1.45
CA GLY A 92 11.71 -5.21 0.60
C GLY A 92 13.21 -5.48 0.57
N TRP A 93 13.57 -6.76 0.50
CA TRP A 93 14.94 -7.24 0.41
C TRP A 93 15.06 -8.31 -0.68
N LEU A 94 15.82 -8.00 -1.73
CA LEU A 94 16.17 -8.88 -2.85
C LEU A 94 17.33 -9.80 -2.44
N LEU A 95 16.98 -10.95 -1.87
CA LEU A 95 17.92 -11.94 -1.31
C LEU A 95 18.98 -12.41 -2.32
N THR A 96 18.62 -12.49 -3.59
CA THR A 96 19.47 -12.95 -4.69
C THR A 96 20.38 -11.85 -5.26
N GLY A 97 20.33 -10.64 -4.68
CA GLY A 97 21.27 -9.56 -4.95
C GLY A 97 20.88 -8.65 -6.13
N GLU A 98 19.69 -8.80 -6.70
CA GLU A 98 19.08 -7.82 -7.59
C GLU A 98 18.94 -6.46 -6.90
N SER A 99 18.79 -5.43 -7.72
CA SER A 99 18.51 -4.09 -7.25
C SER A 99 17.09 -3.64 -7.64
N PRO A 100 16.41 -2.90 -6.76
CA PRO A 100 15.15 -2.28 -7.10
C PRO A 100 15.35 -1.31 -8.26
N VAL A 101 14.47 -1.36 -9.25
CA VAL A 101 14.54 -0.49 -10.43
C VAL A 101 13.55 0.64 -10.22
N TYR A 102 14.02 1.89 -10.18
CA TYR A 102 13.16 3.05 -10.08
C TYR A 102 13.03 3.75 -11.44
N ASP A 103 11.80 3.94 -11.92
CA ASP A 103 11.53 4.73 -13.11
C ASP A 103 11.21 6.18 -12.73
N ALA A 104 12.21 7.05 -12.89
CA ALA A 104 12.08 8.46 -12.57
C ALA A 104 11.07 9.21 -13.47
N LYS A 105 10.74 8.70 -14.66
CA LYS A 105 9.76 9.34 -15.55
C LYS A 105 8.34 9.13 -15.07
N SER A 106 8.04 7.92 -14.57
CA SER A 106 6.71 7.59 -14.05
C SER A 106 6.58 7.78 -12.55
N GLY A 107 7.69 7.94 -11.82
CA GLY A 107 7.72 8.18 -10.38
C GLY A 107 7.47 6.92 -9.56
N ARG A 108 7.84 5.73 -10.07
CA ARG A 108 7.43 4.44 -9.49
C ARG A 108 8.56 3.43 -9.49
N LEU A 109 8.53 2.51 -8.53
CA LEU A 109 9.27 1.26 -8.64
C LEU A 109 8.76 0.47 -9.86
N ASN A 110 9.71 -0.05 -10.62
CA ASN A 110 9.49 -0.85 -11.81
C ASN A 110 9.69 -2.34 -11.49
N ARG A 111 9.38 -3.19 -12.47
CA ARG A 111 9.54 -4.64 -12.33
C ARG A 111 10.98 -5.02 -11.99
N ILE A 112 11.12 -5.96 -11.06
CA ILE A 112 12.39 -6.63 -10.78
C ILE A 112 12.77 -7.49 -11.98
N ARG A 113 14.05 -7.43 -12.35
CA ARG A 113 14.64 -8.22 -13.43
C ARG A 113 15.65 -9.19 -12.81
N PRO A 114 15.37 -10.49 -12.76
CA PRO A 114 16.34 -11.46 -12.25
C PRO A 114 17.67 -11.37 -13.00
N LYS A 115 18.80 -11.38 -12.29
CA LYS A 115 20.12 -11.41 -12.93
C LYS A 115 20.33 -12.68 -13.73
N THR A 116 19.84 -13.80 -13.20
CA THR A 116 19.81 -15.11 -13.85
C THR A 116 18.39 -15.67 -13.82
N PRO A 117 17.58 -15.43 -14.86
CA PRO A 117 16.22 -15.97 -14.96
C PRO A 117 16.18 -17.50 -14.80
N LEU A 118 15.06 -18.03 -14.31
CA LEU A 118 14.87 -19.46 -14.08
C LEU A 118 15.09 -20.26 -15.37
N GLY A 119 15.97 -21.26 -15.31
CA GLY A 119 16.35 -22.09 -16.45
C GLY A 119 17.36 -23.17 -16.04
N LEU A 120 18.17 -23.64 -16.99
CA LEU A 120 19.16 -24.69 -16.74
C LEU A 120 20.20 -24.31 -15.66
N GLU A 121 20.58 -23.03 -15.59
CA GLU A 121 21.63 -22.52 -14.69
C GLU A 121 21.15 -21.38 -13.77
N GLY A 122 19.94 -20.86 -13.98
CA GLY A 122 19.40 -19.72 -13.24
C GLY A 122 18.28 -20.12 -12.29
N PHE A 123 18.22 -19.48 -11.13
CA PHE A 123 17.18 -19.70 -10.12
C PHE A 123 16.09 -18.62 -10.16
N GLY A 124 16.25 -17.55 -10.93
CA GLY A 124 15.43 -16.36 -10.81
C GLY A 124 15.83 -15.50 -9.61
N ALA A 125 14.95 -14.58 -9.21
CA ALA A 125 15.20 -13.70 -8.07
C ALA A 125 14.21 -13.93 -6.92
N ILE A 126 14.69 -13.88 -5.69
CA ILE A 126 13.86 -13.94 -4.49
C ILE A 126 13.85 -12.59 -3.80
N GLU A 127 12.67 -12.13 -3.44
CA GLU A 127 12.46 -10.98 -2.58
C GLU A 127 11.62 -11.38 -1.37
N LEU A 128 12.06 -10.92 -0.21
CA LEU A 128 11.23 -10.89 0.99
C LEU A 128 10.70 -9.47 1.17
N ALA A 129 9.42 -9.33 1.50
CA ALA A 129 8.84 -8.04 1.80
C ALA A 129 7.98 -8.09 3.06
N THR A 130 8.06 -7.04 3.87
CA THR A 130 7.15 -6.81 4.99
C THR A 130 6.45 -5.49 4.81
N ARG A 131 5.20 -5.42 5.27
CA ARG A 131 4.42 -4.18 5.21
C ARG A 131 3.54 -4.05 6.43
N PHE A 132 3.45 -2.83 6.95
CA PHE A 132 2.53 -2.43 7.99
C PHE A 132 1.57 -1.37 7.45
N ASP A 133 0.27 -1.63 7.54
CA ASP A 133 -0.80 -0.74 7.10
C ASP A 133 -1.62 -0.28 8.30
N TRP A 134 -2.07 0.97 8.28
CA TRP A 134 -3.07 1.46 9.22
C TRP A 134 -4.08 2.37 8.53
N THR A 135 -5.30 2.38 9.05
CA THR A 135 -6.36 3.29 8.65
C THR A 135 -7.25 3.60 9.83
N ARG A 136 -7.63 4.86 10.00
CA ARG A 136 -8.57 5.33 11.02
C ARG A 136 -9.61 6.21 10.36
N LEU A 137 -10.84 5.71 10.35
CA LEU A 137 -12.03 6.45 9.91
C LEU A 137 -12.90 6.89 11.11
N THR A 138 -12.31 7.00 12.29
CA THR A 138 -12.99 7.45 13.50
C THR A 138 -12.42 8.77 13.98
N ASP A 139 -13.27 9.78 14.12
CA ASP A 139 -12.96 11.05 14.76
C ASP A 139 -14.24 11.71 15.30
N GLN A 140 -14.14 12.31 16.50
CA GLN A 140 -15.26 12.93 17.22
C GLN A 140 -16.52 12.04 17.26
N GLN A 141 -17.62 12.50 16.64
CA GLN A 141 -18.92 11.82 16.58
C GLN A 141 -19.04 10.86 15.39
N ILE A 142 -18.02 10.79 14.52
CA ILE A 142 -18.04 9.93 13.34
C ILE A 142 -17.29 8.64 13.64
N GLY A 143 -18.03 7.55 13.85
CA GLY A 143 -17.48 6.21 14.04
C GLY A 143 -17.42 5.42 12.75
N GLY A 144 -16.28 5.44 12.05
CA GLY A 144 -16.03 4.60 10.87
C GLY A 144 -15.14 3.39 11.11
N GLY A 145 -14.52 3.31 12.28
CA GLY A 145 -13.64 2.23 12.71
C GLY A 145 -12.17 2.46 12.38
N ARG A 146 -11.33 1.54 12.84
CA ARG A 146 -9.89 1.53 12.54
C ARG A 146 -9.39 0.13 12.22
N GLN A 147 -8.37 0.05 11.38
CA GLN A 147 -7.68 -1.18 11.00
C GLN A 147 -6.18 -1.00 11.17
N VAL A 148 -5.52 -2.05 11.64
CA VAL A 148 -4.08 -2.26 11.46
C VAL A 148 -3.87 -3.61 10.77
N ALA A 149 -2.88 -3.71 9.90
CA ALA A 149 -2.48 -4.97 9.28
C ALA A 149 -0.97 -5.06 9.16
N ALA A 150 -0.44 -6.26 9.37
CA ALA A 150 0.94 -6.59 9.05
C ALA A 150 0.93 -7.71 8.01
N SER A 151 1.78 -7.58 6.99
CA SER A 151 1.97 -8.60 5.98
C SER A 151 3.43 -8.97 5.78
N PHE A 152 3.63 -10.23 5.42
CA PHE A 152 4.90 -10.78 4.99
C PHE A 152 4.70 -11.47 3.65
N ALA A 153 5.60 -11.20 2.70
CA ALA A 153 5.54 -11.74 1.36
C ALA A 153 6.87 -12.36 0.95
N ILE A 154 6.78 -13.47 0.24
CA ILE A 154 7.89 -14.06 -0.51
C ILE A 154 7.52 -13.96 -1.99
N ASN A 155 8.33 -13.25 -2.76
CA ASN A 155 8.17 -13.11 -4.20
C ASN A 155 9.32 -13.84 -4.89
N TRP A 156 8.99 -14.80 -5.76
CA TRP A 156 9.93 -15.49 -6.63
C TRP A 156 9.70 -15.07 -8.07
N TYR A 157 10.62 -14.24 -8.57
CA TYR A 157 10.65 -13.77 -9.95
C TYR A 157 11.36 -14.81 -10.81
N LEU A 158 10.58 -15.65 -11.49
CA LEU A 158 11.08 -16.71 -12.36
C LEU A 158 11.73 -16.08 -13.60
N SER A 159 11.15 -15.00 -14.11
CA SER A 159 11.69 -14.19 -15.20
C SER A 159 11.21 -12.75 -15.06
N THR A 160 11.56 -11.89 -16.02
CA THR A 160 11.00 -10.53 -16.12
C THR A 160 9.48 -10.48 -16.31
N HIS A 161 8.86 -11.61 -16.69
CA HIS A 161 7.45 -11.71 -17.08
C HIS A 161 6.66 -12.74 -16.27
N ALA A 162 7.31 -13.45 -15.34
CA ALA A 162 6.68 -14.51 -14.56
C ALA A 162 7.11 -14.43 -13.08
N LYS A 163 6.13 -14.42 -12.18
CA LYS A 163 6.33 -14.33 -10.73
C LYS A 163 5.39 -15.25 -9.99
N LEU A 164 5.92 -15.93 -8.97
CA LEU A 164 5.14 -16.58 -7.91
C LEU A 164 5.21 -15.71 -6.66
N ALA A 165 4.10 -15.53 -5.95
CA ALA A 165 4.05 -14.78 -4.70
C ALA A 165 3.26 -15.53 -3.64
N ILE A 166 3.83 -15.61 -2.44
CA ILE A 166 3.19 -16.12 -1.23
C ILE A 166 3.05 -14.95 -0.27
N ASN A 167 1.85 -14.73 0.26
CA ASN A 167 1.56 -13.64 1.19
C ASN A 167 0.89 -14.19 2.44
N TYR A 168 1.36 -13.73 3.60
CA TYR A 168 0.72 -13.88 4.89
C TYR A 168 0.28 -12.50 5.37
N VAL A 169 -0.97 -12.35 5.80
CA VAL A 169 -1.51 -11.09 6.33
C VAL A 169 -2.25 -11.37 7.62
N ASP A 170 -1.90 -10.64 8.68
CA ASP A 170 -2.64 -10.58 9.94
C ASP A 170 -3.20 -9.18 10.10
N SER A 171 -4.51 -9.05 10.27
CA SER A 171 -5.16 -7.75 10.43
C SER A 171 -6.13 -7.75 11.59
N SER A 172 -6.22 -6.61 12.26
CA SER A 172 -7.20 -6.36 13.31
C SER A 172 -8.01 -5.12 12.98
N VAL A 173 -9.32 -5.25 13.18
CA VAL A 173 -10.30 -4.18 13.03
C VAL A 173 -10.93 -3.90 14.39
N LYS A 174 -11.10 -2.62 14.71
CA LYS A 174 -11.80 -2.16 15.91
C LYS A 174 -12.92 -1.20 15.52
N ALA A 175 -14.11 -1.41 16.08
CA ALA A 175 -15.32 -0.66 15.75
C ALA A 175 -15.57 -0.57 14.22
N GLY A 176 -15.27 -1.63 13.48
CA GLY A 176 -15.53 -1.68 12.03
C GLY A 176 -17.00 -1.95 11.73
N SER A 177 -17.33 -2.07 10.44
CA SER A 177 -18.70 -2.31 9.95
C SER A 177 -19.36 -3.56 10.55
N PHE A 178 -18.55 -4.53 11.01
CA PHE A 178 -18.98 -5.79 11.62
C PHE A 178 -18.55 -5.91 13.09
N GLY A 179 -18.19 -4.79 13.73
CA GLY A 179 -17.62 -4.77 15.07
C GLY A 179 -16.11 -5.00 15.10
N ASP A 180 -15.63 -5.51 16.24
CA ASP A 180 -14.23 -5.88 16.43
C ASP A 180 -13.93 -7.21 15.74
N GLY A 181 -12.77 -7.32 15.11
CA GLY A 181 -12.38 -8.54 14.42
C GLY A 181 -10.87 -8.69 14.26
N ARG A 182 -10.45 -9.92 14.01
CA ARG A 182 -9.10 -10.26 13.55
C ARG A 182 -9.22 -11.22 12.39
N SER A 183 -8.37 -11.08 11.38
CA SER A 183 -8.33 -11.98 10.24
C SER A 183 -6.89 -12.37 9.92
N LEU A 184 -6.73 -13.61 9.48
CA LEU A 184 -5.48 -14.16 9.00
C LEU A 184 -5.73 -14.65 7.57
N LEU A 185 -4.89 -14.20 6.64
CA LEU A 185 -4.99 -14.55 5.23
C LEU A 185 -3.67 -15.14 4.76
N LEU A 186 -3.75 -16.30 4.11
CA LEU A 186 -2.68 -16.89 3.32
C LEU A 186 -3.08 -16.82 1.84
N GLY A 187 -2.21 -16.26 1.01
CA GLY A 187 -2.47 -16.05 -0.41
C GLY A 187 -1.32 -16.54 -1.28
N LEU A 188 -1.65 -17.35 -2.29
CA LEU A 188 -0.74 -17.72 -3.36
C LEU A 188 -1.16 -17.00 -4.64
N ARG A 189 -0.20 -16.43 -5.37
CA ARG A 189 -0.45 -15.79 -6.67
C ARG A 189 0.60 -16.21 -7.67
N ILE A 190 0.15 -16.59 -8.86
CA ILE A 190 0.99 -16.67 -10.06
C ILE A 190 0.63 -15.46 -10.92
N GLN A 191 1.63 -14.72 -11.37
CA GLN A 191 1.48 -13.61 -12.30
C GLN A 191 2.31 -13.88 -13.54
N ILE A 192 1.68 -13.71 -14.70
CA ILE A 192 2.31 -13.82 -16.03
C ILE A 192 1.86 -12.60 -16.85
N ASP A 193 2.81 -11.92 -17.48
CA ASP A 193 2.57 -10.81 -18.42
C ASP A 193 3.41 -10.95 -19.70
N TRP A 194 3.15 -10.12 -20.71
CA TRP A 194 3.82 -10.12 -22.02
C TRP A 194 4.03 -8.70 -22.55
#